data_AF-A0A374VDA7-F1
#
_entry.id   AF-A0A374VDA7-F1
#
_cell.length_a   1.000
_cell.length_b   1.000
_cell.length_c   1.000
_cell.angle_alpha   90.00
_cell.angle_beta   90.00
_cell.angle_gamma   90.00
#
_symmetry.space_group_name_H-M   'P 1'
#
loop_
_entity.id
_entity.type
_entity.pdbx_description
1 polymer ?
#
loop_
_entity_poly.entity_id
_entity_poly.type
_entity_poly.pdbx_seq_one_letter_code
_entity_poly.pdbx_strand_id
1 'polypeptide(L)'
;MSGMPSGLAYEADSGYDARFDGTASGKGYLTGTRSFCLGGSAGAVVSAFYYDADGRMVQQRSTNLMGGFDTDFLSYSFSGKPLKHKHVHTATGKPAHTEVYTYTYDSAERLKEACHKLNNQAEVLLANNTYDELGRLSGKQLHGGGSNAGQFTEKVSVILRAVFRSLIARQ
;
A
#
# COMPACT_ATOMS: atom_id res chain seq x y z
N MET A 1 7.68 -22.17 -1.60
CA MET A 1 8.87 -21.37 -1.22
C MET A 1 9.48 -22.01 0.02
N SER A 2 10.52 -22.82 -0.15
CA SER A 2 11.23 -23.44 0.98
C SER A 2 12.16 -22.40 1.61
N GLY A 3 12.12 -22.21 2.93
CA GLY A 3 12.98 -21.29 3.67
C GLY A 3 12.38 -19.94 4.10
N MET A 4 11.12 -19.64 3.77
CA MET A 4 10.41 -18.50 4.37
C MET A 4 9.82 -18.85 5.74
N PRO A 5 9.86 -17.94 6.73
CA PRO A 5 9.13 -18.13 7.98
C PRO A 5 7.67 -18.46 7.72
N SER A 6 7.11 -19.43 8.45
CA SER A 6 5.75 -19.94 8.25
C SER A 6 4.66 -18.86 8.28
N GLY A 7 4.90 -17.72 8.94
CA GLY A 7 3.97 -16.58 9.01
C GLY A 7 3.89 -15.69 7.76
N LEU A 8 4.78 -15.85 6.79
CA LEU A 8 4.83 -15.00 5.59
C LEU A 8 4.20 -15.64 4.35
N ALA A 9 3.46 -16.75 4.52
CA ALA A 9 2.71 -17.38 3.45
C ALA A 9 1.64 -16.44 2.87
N TYR A 10 1.34 -16.59 1.58
CA TYR A 10 0.31 -15.81 0.91
C TYR A 10 -1.06 -16.00 1.58
N GLU A 11 -1.79 -14.91 1.76
CA GLU A 11 -3.17 -14.91 2.25
C GLU A 11 -4.08 -14.20 1.25
N ALA A 12 -5.09 -14.89 0.72
CA ALA A 12 -6.04 -14.27 -0.19
C ALA A 12 -6.99 -13.32 0.57
N ASP A 13 -7.39 -12.22 -0.09
CA ASP A 13 -8.36 -11.29 0.46
C ASP A 13 -9.41 -10.91 -0.59
N SER A 14 -10.68 -11.06 -0.24
CA SER A 14 -11.79 -10.77 -1.14
C SER A 14 -11.83 -9.27 -1.47
N GLY A 15 -11.50 -8.92 -2.72
CA GLY A 15 -11.45 -7.55 -3.20
C GLY A 15 -10.05 -7.00 -3.44
N TYR A 16 -9.04 -7.87 -3.44
CA TYR A 16 -7.69 -7.62 -3.94
C TYR A 16 -7.28 -8.69 -4.96
N ASP A 17 -6.24 -8.42 -5.75
CA ASP A 17 -5.84 -9.32 -6.82
C ASP A 17 -5.12 -10.56 -6.25
N ALA A 18 -5.26 -11.69 -6.94
CA ALA A 18 -4.69 -12.95 -6.50
C ALA A 18 -3.26 -13.14 -7.02
N ARG A 19 -2.43 -13.86 -6.26
CA ARG A 19 -1.12 -14.28 -6.77
C ARG A 19 -1.30 -15.26 -7.94
N PHE A 20 -0.33 -15.29 -8.85
CA PHE A 20 -0.22 -16.33 -9.85
C PHE A 20 0.09 -17.68 -9.18
N ASP A 21 -0.72 -18.69 -9.49
CA ASP A 21 -0.63 -20.05 -8.93
C ASP A 21 0.16 -21.04 -9.80
N GLY A 22 0.70 -20.59 -10.94
CA GLY A 22 1.48 -21.42 -11.84
C GLY A 22 2.85 -21.85 -11.29
N THR A 23 3.48 -22.79 -12.00
CA THR A 23 4.69 -23.54 -11.61
C THR A 23 5.92 -22.65 -11.29
N ALA A 24 5.92 -21.38 -11.70
CA ALA A 24 6.98 -20.41 -11.42
C ALA A 24 6.39 -19.05 -10.98
N SER A 25 5.71 -19.02 -9.83
CA SER A 25 5.05 -17.84 -9.25
C SER A 25 5.95 -16.59 -9.09
N GLY A 26 7.28 -16.77 -9.05
CA GLY A 26 8.24 -15.66 -8.96
C GLY A 26 8.72 -15.06 -10.28
N LYS A 27 8.61 -15.76 -11.43
CA LYS A 27 9.06 -15.31 -12.78
C LYS A 27 10.38 -14.49 -12.86
N GLY A 28 11.33 -14.68 -11.93
CA GLY A 28 12.58 -13.90 -11.86
C GLY A 28 12.49 -12.59 -11.06
N TYR A 29 11.32 -12.24 -10.54
CA TYR A 29 11.12 -11.12 -9.62
C TYR A 29 11.63 -11.43 -8.21
N LEU A 30 11.91 -10.37 -7.45
CA LEU A 30 12.36 -10.46 -6.07
C LEU A 30 11.25 -11.06 -5.19
N THR A 31 11.43 -12.30 -4.73
CA THR A 31 10.41 -12.96 -3.93
C THR A 31 10.54 -12.74 -2.43
N GLY A 32 11.68 -12.27 -1.94
CA GLY A 32 11.83 -11.95 -0.52
C GLY A 32 13.13 -11.23 -0.17
N THR A 33 13.14 -10.59 0.99
CA THR A 33 14.31 -9.91 1.56
C THR A 33 14.49 -10.28 3.03
N ARG A 34 15.71 -10.09 3.54
CA ARG A 34 16.03 -10.22 4.96
C ARG A 34 17.00 -9.14 5.37
N SER A 35 16.61 -8.34 6.36
CA SER A 35 17.40 -7.22 6.87
C SER A 35 17.61 -7.38 8.37
N PHE A 36 18.85 -7.29 8.83
CA PHE A 36 19.18 -7.38 10.26
C PHE A 36 19.23 -5.98 10.86
N CYS A 37 18.67 -5.82 12.06
CA CYS A 37 18.80 -4.58 12.82
C CYS A 37 20.16 -4.53 13.52
N LEU A 38 20.88 -3.42 13.37
CA LEU A 38 22.14 -3.18 14.06
C LEU A 38 21.87 -2.59 15.44
N GLY A 39 22.48 -3.15 16.49
CA GLY A 39 22.53 -2.53 17.83
C GLY A 39 21.45 -2.95 18.84
N GLY A 40 20.74 -4.07 18.67
CA GLY A 40 19.83 -4.58 19.70
C GLY A 40 19.49 -6.06 19.55
N SER A 41 18.78 -6.63 20.53
CA SER A 41 18.24 -8.01 20.53
C SER A 41 17.10 -8.24 19.53
N ALA A 42 16.79 -7.25 18.68
CA ALA A 42 15.73 -7.30 17.70
C ALA A 42 16.13 -8.20 16.52
N GLY A 43 15.24 -9.13 16.16
CA GLY A 43 15.43 -10.07 15.06
C GLY A 43 15.52 -9.43 13.68
N ALA A 44 15.74 -10.26 12.66
CA ALA A 44 15.72 -9.80 11.27
C ALA A 44 14.30 -9.47 10.81
N VAL A 45 14.14 -8.36 10.07
CA VAL A 45 12.94 -8.08 9.29
C VAL A 45 13.03 -8.91 8.01
N VAL A 46 12.09 -9.84 7.83
CA VAL A 46 11.97 -10.69 6.63
C VAL A 46 10.73 -10.26 5.88
N SER A 47 10.84 -10.10 4.56
CA SER A 47 9.71 -9.79 3.67
C SER A 47 9.53 -10.88 2.62
N ALA A 48 8.28 -11.13 2.23
CA ALA A 48 7.85 -11.98 1.13
C ALA A 48 6.99 -11.15 0.16
N PHE A 49 7.22 -11.33 -1.14
CA PHE A 49 6.50 -10.64 -2.21
C PHE A 49 5.80 -11.65 -3.11
N TYR A 50 4.55 -11.36 -3.44
CA TYR A 50 3.69 -12.19 -4.28
C TYR A 50 3.19 -11.38 -5.47
N TYR A 51 3.20 -12.03 -6.63
CA TYR A 51 2.93 -11.39 -7.92
C TYR A 51 1.76 -12.07 -8.63
N ASP A 52 1.02 -11.31 -9.44
CA ASP A 52 0.01 -11.83 -10.37
C ASP A 52 0.66 -12.43 -11.64
N ALA A 53 -0.18 -12.84 -12.59
CA ALA A 53 0.26 -13.45 -13.85
C ALA A 53 1.08 -12.48 -14.72
N ASP A 54 0.84 -11.17 -14.57
CA ASP A 54 1.49 -10.09 -15.32
C ASP A 54 2.76 -9.57 -14.64
N GLY A 55 3.12 -10.13 -13.48
CA GLY A 55 4.32 -9.75 -12.72
C GLY A 55 4.13 -8.51 -11.86
N ARG A 56 2.88 -8.07 -11.59
CA ARG A 56 2.58 -6.98 -10.67
C ARG A 56 2.46 -7.52 -9.25
N MET A 57 2.99 -6.79 -8.27
CA MET A 57 2.95 -7.21 -6.87
C MET A 57 1.54 -7.06 -6.31
N VAL A 58 0.90 -8.17 -5.93
CA VAL A 58 -0.45 -8.18 -5.37
C VAL A 58 -0.48 -8.28 -3.85
N GLN A 59 0.62 -8.78 -3.27
CA GLN A 59 0.76 -8.82 -1.82
C GLN A 59 2.21 -8.76 -1.38
N GLN A 60 2.45 -8.03 -0.30
CA GLN A 60 3.70 -8.05 0.44
C GLN A 60 3.40 -8.42 1.88
N ARG A 61 4.21 -9.30 2.47
CA ARG A 61 4.12 -9.64 3.89
C ARG A 61 5.49 -9.51 4.53
N SER A 62 5.57 -8.90 5.70
CA SER A 62 6.82 -8.83 6.45
C SER A 62 6.63 -8.95 7.94
N THR A 63 7.63 -9.50 8.62
CA THR A 63 7.73 -9.39 10.08
C THR A 63 8.07 -7.96 10.47
N ASN A 64 7.56 -7.46 11.57
CA ASN A 64 7.95 -6.15 12.11
C ASN A 64 8.69 -6.27 13.44
N LEU A 65 9.26 -5.14 13.89
CA LEU A 65 10.06 -5.08 15.13
C LEU A 65 9.21 -5.10 16.41
N MET A 66 7.89 -5.13 16.27
CA MET A 66 6.92 -5.18 17.38
C MET A 66 6.37 -6.60 17.59
N GLY A 67 7.01 -7.60 16.96
CA GLY A 67 6.68 -9.02 17.09
C GLY A 67 5.44 -9.46 16.31
N GLY A 68 4.90 -8.61 15.44
CA GLY A 68 3.80 -8.95 14.53
C GLY A 68 4.22 -8.88 13.07
N PHE A 69 3.24 -8.62 12.21
CA PHE A 69 3.38 -8.57 10.77
C PHE A 69 2.79 -7.30 10.17
N ASP A 70 3.39 -6.89 9.07
CA ASP A 70 2.86 -5.92 8.12
C ASP A 70 2.42 -6.68 6.86
N THR A 71 1.20 -6.44 6.40
CA THR A 71 0.68 -7.05 5.17
C THR A 71 0.05 -6.00 4.27
N ASP A 72 0.56 -5.90 3.05
CA ASP A 72 0.01 -5.06 1.99
C ASP A 72 -0.74 -5.92 0.98
N PHE A 73 -1.92 -5.47 0.56
CA PHE A 73 -2.72 -6.06 -0.51
C PHE A 73 -2.96 -5.02 -1.58
N LEU A 74 -2.80 -5.38 -2.85
CA LEU A 74 -3.00 -4.48 -3.97
C LEU A 74 -3.99 -5.06 -4.97
N SER A 75 -4.77 -4.18 -5.59
CA SER A 75 -5.56 -4.49 -6.77
C SER A 75 -5.31 -3.48 -7.87
N TYR A 76 -5.46 -3.93 -9.12
CA TYR A 76 -5.12 -3.14 -10.28
C TYR A 76 -6.28 -3.07 -11.28
N SER A 77 -6.29 -2.00 -12.07
CA SER A 77 -7.10 -1.91 -13.27
C SER A 77 -6.57 -2.88 -14.33
N PHE A 78 -7.37 -3.08 -15.37
CA PHE A 78 -6.94 -3.81 -16.57
C PHE A 78 -5.64 -3.22 -17.17
N SER A 79 -5.51 -1.90 -17.16
CA SER A 79 -4.32 -1.17 -17.63
C SER A 79 -3.12 -1.18 -16.66
N GLY A 80 -3.25 -1.81 -15.49
CA GLY A 80 -2.14 -1.92 -14.52
C GLY A 80 -2.04 -0.82 -13.48
N LYS A 81 -3.04 0.06 -13.34
CA LYS A 81 -3.03 1.11 -12.32
C LYS A 81 -3.59 0.61 -10.99
N PRO A 82 -3.01 0.96 -9.84
CA PRO A 82 -3.57 0.58 -8.55
C PRO A 82 -4.98 1.13 -8.37
N LEU A 83 -5.95 0.27 -8.09
CA LEU A 83 -7.33 0.66 -7.74
C LEU A 83 -7.53 0.69 -6.23
N LYS A 84 -6.92 -0.27 -5.53
CA LYS A 84 -7.00 -0.35 -4.07
C LYS A 84 -5.66 -0.78 -3.49
N HIS A 85 -5.34 -0.26 -2.33
CA HIS A 85 -4.23 -0.71 -1.50
C HIS A 85 -4.72 -0.84 -0.06
N LYS A 86 -4.50 -1.99 0.56
CA LYS A 86 -4.75 -2.19 1.98
C LYS A 86 -3.47 -2.53 2.69
N HIS A 87 -3.23 -1.84 3.80
CA HIS A 87 -2.14 -2.12 4.71
C HIS A 87 -2.71 -2.61 6.04
N VAL A 88 -2.22 -3.75 6.54
CA VAL A 88 -2.58 -4.30 7.84
C VAL A 88 -1.33 -4.40 8.69
N HIS A 89 -1.30 -3.67 9.80
CA HIS A 89 -0.25 -3.69 10.79
C HIS A 89 -0.72 -4.44 12.05
N THR A 90 0.08 -5.38 12.52
CA THR A 90 -0.17 -6.12 13.77
C THR A 90 1.05 -6.04 14.68
N ALA A 91 0.82 -5.98 15.99
CA ALA A 91 1.89 -5.96 16.98
C ALA A 91 1.49 -6.80 18.20
N THR A 92 2.49 -7.35 18.90
CA THR A 92 2.24 -8.22 20.05
C THR A 92 1.50 -7.44 21.15
N GLY A 93 0.36 -7.97 21.60
CA GLY A 93 -0.44 -7.36 22.67
C GLY A 93 -1.14 -6.05 22.29
N LYS A 94 -1.21 -5.72 20.99
CA LYS A 94 -1.90 -4.53 20.47
C LYS A 94 -2.97 -4.93 19.45
N PRO A 95 -4.07 -4.16 19.34
CA PRO A 95 -5.05 -4.40 18.28
C PRO A 95 -4.42 -4.16 16.90
N ALA A 96 -4.93 -4.86 15.88
CA ALA A 96 -4.52 -4.63 14.51
C ALA A 96 -4.97 -3.25 14.02
N HIS A 97 -4.17 -2.65 13.14
CA HIS A 97 -4.53 -1.45 12.41
C HIS A 97 -4.64 -1.77 10.92
N THR A 98 -5.72 -1.34 10.30
CA THR A 98 -5.99 -1.55 8.88
C THR A 98 -6.21 -0.21 8.21
N GLU A 99 -5.41 0.09 7.20
CA GLU A 99 -5.55 1.26 6.33
C GLU A 99 -5.98 0.78 4.95
N VAL A 100 -6.98 1.44 4.36
CA VAL A 100 -7.43 1.14 3.00
C VAL A 100 -7.40 2.42 2.19
N TYR A 101 -6.71 2.38 1.06
CA TYR A 101 -6.68 3.41 0.04
C TYR A 101 -7.45 2.95 -1.18
N THR A 102 -8.24 3.85 -1.76
CA THR A 102 -8.95 3.63 -3.02
C THR A 102 -8.61 4.73 -4.01
N TYR A 103 -8.45 4.36 -5.26
CA TYR A 103 -8.05 5.26 -6.34
C TYR A 103 -9.02 5.15 -7.50
N THR A 104 -9.54 6.28 -7.96
CA THR A 104 -10.35 6.35 -9.17
C THR A 104 -9.65 7.15 -10.25
N TYR A 105 -9.87 6.75 -11.49
CA TYR A 105 -9.23 7.35 -12.66
C TYR A 105 -10.31 7.89 -13.60
N ASP A 106 -9.96 8.93 -14.35
CA ASP A 106 -10.80 9.38 -15.46
C ASP A 106 -10.65 8.47 -16.69
N SER A 107 -11.43 8.75 -17.74
CA SER A 107 -11.37 8.01 -19.01
C SER A 107 -10.02 8.13 -19.73
N ALA A 108 -9.22 9.14 -19.38
CA ALA A 108 -7.88 9.38 -19.90
C ALA A 108 -6.80 8.80 -18.98
N GLU A 109 -7.16 7.88 -18.08
CA GLU A 109 -6.19 7.13 -17.27
C GLU A 109 -5.41 7.98 -16.24
N ARG A 110 -5.94 9.15 -15.86
CA ARG A 110 -5.35 10.05 -14.86
C ARG A 110 -6.07 9.95 -13.53
N LEU A 111 -5.33 10.10 -12.43
CA LEU A 111 -5.86 9.98 -11.07
C LEU A 111 -6.89 11.08 -10.79
N LYS A 112 -8.15 10.70 -10.66
CA LYS A 112 -9.26 11.60 -10.35
C LYS A 112 -9.46 11.76 -8.85
N GLU A 113 -9.53 10.64 -8.12
CA GLU A 113 -9.80 10.65 -6.69
C GLU A 113 -8.90 9.67 -5.95
N ALA A 114 -8.48 10.06 -4.75
CA ALA A 114 -7.82 9.19 -3.79
C ALA A 114 -8.51 9.33 -2.43
N CYS A 115 -9.00 8.21 -1.89
CA CYS A 115 -9.64 8.15 -0.58
C CYS A 115 -8.86 7.23 0.37
N HIS A 116 -9.06 7.44 1.67
CA HIS A 116 -8.40 6.69 2.74
C HIS A 116 -9.37 6.37 3.85
N LYS A 117 -9.30 5.15 4.37
CA LYS A 117 -10.09 4.69 5.51
C LYS A 117 -9.17 4.01 6.52
N LEU A 118 -9.22 4.48 7.77
CA LEU A 118 -8.51 3.86 8.89
C LEU A 118 -9.50 3.03 9.73
N ASN A 119 -9.24 1.74 9.83
CA ASN A 119 -10.04 0.76 10.56
C ASN A 119 -11.54 0.86 10.16
N ASN A 120 -12.40 1.01 11.17
CA ASN A 120 -13.84 1.16 11.00
C ASN A 120 -14.29 2.63 10.99
N GLN A 121 -13.37 3.59 10.86
CA GLN A 121 -13.71 5.01 10.80
C GLN A 121 -14.34 5.39 9.45
N ALA A 122 -14.91 6.59 9.38
CA ALA A 122 -15.40 7.14 8.12
C ALA A 122 -14.27 7.28 7.10
N GLU A 123 -14.58 7.04 5.83
CA GLU A 123 -13.65 7.26 4.74
C GLU A 123 -13.40 8.76 4.55
N VAL A 124 -12.15 9.11 4.24
CA VAL A 124 -11.65 10.47 4.09
C VAL A 124 -11.14 10.64 2.66
N LEU A 125 -11.69 11.62 1.95
CA LEU A 125 -11.15 12.06 0.66
C LEU A 125 -9.79 12.73 0.87
N LEU A 126 -8.71 12.11 0.37
CA LEU A 126 -7.37 12.69 0.45
C LEU A 126 -7.15 13.72 -0.64
N ALA A 127 -7.56 13.41 -1.87
CA ALA A 127 -7.40 14.28 -3.02
C ALA A 127 -8.48 14.05 -4.07
N ASN A 128 -9.02 15.13 -4.62
CA ASN A 128 -9.85 15.14 -5.82
C ASN A 128 -9.21 16.10 -6.84
N ASN A 129 -8.81 15.56 -7.98
CA ASN A 129 -8.11 16.27 -9.03
C ASN A 129 -9.06 16.57 -10.19
N THR A 130 -9.02 17.81 -10.67
CA THR A 130 -9.68 18.22 -11.90
C THR A 130 -8.64 18.58 -12.95
N TYR A 131 -8.92 18.22 -14.19
CA TYR A 131 -8.00 18.43 -15.31
C TYR A 131 -8.65 19.26 -16.40
N ASP A 132 -7.85 20.09 -17.07
CA ASP A 132 -8.29 20.80 -18.27
C ASP A 132 -8.31 19.87 -19.50
N GLU A 133 -8.87 20.39 -20.60
CA GLU A 133 -8.98 19.71 -21.89
C GLU A 133 -7.62 19.32 -22.48
N LEU A 134 -6.55 20.01 -22.09
CA LEU A 134 -5.19 19.79 -22.57
C LEU A 134 -4.43 18.73 -21.76
N GLY A 135 -5.05 18.12 -20.76
CA GLY A 135 -4.38 17.08 -19.99
C GLY A 135 -3.89 17.52 -18.61
N ARG A 136 -3.86 18.83 -18.33
CA ARG A 136 -3.11 19.43 -17.22
C ARG A 136 -3.97 19.53 -15.97
N LEU A 137 -3.35 19.40 -14.80
CA LEU A 137 -4.05 19.55 -13.52
C LEU A 137 -4.54 21.00 -13.38
N SER A 138 -5.84 21.19 -13.42
CA SER A 138 -6.50 22.50 -13.31
C SER A 138 -6.97 22.79 -11.88
N GLY A 139 -7.17 21.77 -11.06
CA GLY A 139 -7.60 21.93 -9.68
C GLY A 139 -7.28 20.69 -8.85
N LYS A 140 -7.07 20.92 -7.55
CA LYS A 140 -6.84 19.87 -6.56
C LYS A 140 -7.51 20.27 -5.26
N GLN A 141 -8.50 19.49 -4.85
CA GLN A 141 -9.15 19.60 -3.56
C GLN A 141 -8.56 18.56 -2.62
N LEU A 142 -8.09 19.00 -1.46
CA LEU A 142 -7.59 18.12 -0.40
C LEU A 142 -8.59 18.06 0.76
N HIS A 143 -8.46 17.03 1.60
CA HIS A 143 -9.18 16.97 2.88
C HIS A 143 -9.01 18.28 3.67
N GLY A 144 -10.09 18.79 4.27
CA GLY A 144 -10.02 19.98 5.13
C GLY A 144 -10.03 21.34 4.40
N GLY A 145 -10.35 21.38 3.10
CA GLY A 145 -10.67 22.63 2.38
C GLY A 145 -9.48 23.36 1.75
N GLY A 146 -8.28 22.80 1.82
CA GLY A 146 -7.11 23.33 1.11
C GLY A 146 -7.24 23.16 -0.40
N SER A 147 -7.67 24.22 -1.10
CA SER A 147 -7.66 24.31 -2.56
C SER A 147 -6.32 24.92 -2.99
N ASN A 148 -5.34 24.10 -3.36
CA ASN A 148 -4.06 24.60 -3.88
C ASN A 148 -3.99 24.38 -5.39
N ALA A 149 -4.58 25.30 -6.15
CA ALA A 149 -4.23 25.46 -7.56
C ALA A 149 -2.98 26.35 -7.61
N GLY A 150 -1.78 25.76 -7.73
CA GLY A 150 -0.60 26.55 -8.08
C GLY A 150 0.77 26.20 -7.50
N GLN A 151 0.98 25.09 -6.80
CA GLN A 151 2.35 24.68 -6.42
C GLN A 151 2.64 23.24 -6.83
N PHE A 152 3.43 23.13 -7.89
CA PHE A 152 3.90 21.89 -8.49
C PHE A 152 5.13 21.34 -7.78
N THR A 153 5.27 20.01 -7.88
CA THR A 153 6.50 19.22 -7.73
C THR A 153 6.92 18.91 -6.30
N GLU A 154 6.36 17.82 -5.76
CA GLU A 154 7.20 16.82 -5.11
C GLU A 154 6.54 15.44 -5.17
N LYS A 155 7.24 14.52 -5.86
CA LYS A 155 7.18 13.06 -5.81
C LYS A 155 5.89 12.42 -5.25
N VAL A 156 5.17 11.72 -6.12
CA VAL A 156 4.19 10.67 -5.78
C VAL A 156 4.83 9.48 -5.01
N SER A 157 6.10 9.59 -4.62
CA SER A 157 6.86 8.58 -3.88
C SER A 157 6.75 8.67 -2.34
N VAL A 158 5.81 9.45 -1.78
CA VAL A 158 5.78 9.72 -0.33
C VAL A 158 4.52 9.23 0.39
N ILE A 159 3.51 8.74 -0.33
CA ILE A 159 2.29 8.20 0.31
C ILE A 159 2.57 6.89 1.09
N LEU A 160 3.68 6.20 0.83
CA LEU A 160 4.05 5.01 1.60
C LEU A 160 4.97 5.28 2.81
N ARG A 161 5.35 6.53 3.12
CA ARG A 161 6.25 6.82 4.26
C ARG A 161 5.90 8.04 5.14
N ALA A 162 4.88 8.84 4.81
CA ALA A 162 4.63 10.11 5.51
C ALA A 162 3.39 10.18 6.40
N VAL A 163 2.56 9.13 6.52
CA VAL A 163 1.42 9.15 7.46
C VAL A 163 1.85 8.83 8.92
N PHE A 164 3.06 8.28 9.11
CA PHE A 164 3.45 7.62 10.37
C PHE A 164 4.26 8.45 11.40
N ARG A 165 4.23 9.79 11.39
CA ARG A 165 4.98 10.59 12.40
C ARG A 165 4.19 11.50 13.34
N SER A 166 2.86 11.41 13.44
CA SER A 166 2.15 12.26 14.42
C SER A 166 0.98 11.63 15.20
N LEU A 167 0.71 10.33 15.08
CA LEU A 167 -0.45 9.74 15.77
C LEU A 167 -0.18 8.46 16.57
N ILE A 168 1.03 8.34 17.15
CA ILE A 168 1.32 7.36 18.23
C ILE A 168 2.04 8.07 19.39
N ALA A 169 1.54 9.25 19.78
CA ALA A 169 2.00 9.96 20.99
C ALA A 169 0.87 10.32 21.96
N ARG A 170 -0.35 9.81 21.74
CA ARG A 170 -1.44 9.89 22.71
C ARG A 170 -2.32 8.65 22.63
N GLN A 171 -1.87 7.56 23.25
CA GLN A 171 -2.62 6.70 24.16
C GLN A 171 -1.62 5.91 25.01
#